data_AF-A0A3N5KZV4-F1
#
_entry.id   AF-A0A3N5KZV4-F1
#
_cell.length_a   1.000
_cell.length_b   1.000
_cell.length_c   1.000
_cell.angle_alpha   90.00
_cell.angle_beta   90.00
_cell.angle_gamma   90.00
#
_symmetry.space_group_name_H-M   'P 1'
#
loop_
_entity.id
_entity.type
_entity.pdbx_description
1 polymer ?
#
loop_
_entity_poly.entity_id
_entity_poly.type
_entity_poly.pdbx_seq_one_letter_code
_entity_poly.pdbx_strand_id
1 'polypeptide(L)' 'KAVTDKPVISGIGISTPQQAVEACAEADGIVIASAIMRILLDGGDADMVGAFAAEVRAAIDA' A
#
# COMPACT_ATOMS: atom_id res chain seq x y z
N LYS A 1 9.10 16.86 -2.09
CA LYS A 1 8.10 17.80 -1.49
C LYS A 1 8.28 19.30 -1.85
N ALA A 2 8.89 19.67 -2.99
CA ALA A 2 9.18 21.08 -3.30
C ALA A 2 7.99 21.87 -3.91
N VAL A 3 6.88 21.21 -4.23
CA VAL A 3 5.76 21.80 -5.00
C VAL A 3 4.55 22.11 -4.12
N THR A 4 4.41 21.46 -2.96
CA THR A 4 3.28 21.64 -2.05
C THR A 4 3.63 21.24 -0.63
N ASP A 5 3.02 21.92 0.35
CA ASP A 5 3.07 21.59 1.77
C ASP A 5 1.91 20.66 2.19
N LYS A 6 1.00 20.34 1.28
CA LYS A 6 -0.11 19.41 1.56
C LYS A 6 0.40 17.96 1.51
N PRO A 7 -0.16 17.05 2.31
CA PRO A 7 0.14 15.63 2.20
C PRO A 7 -0.17 15.09 0.80
N VAL A 8 0.74 14.29 0.24
CA VAL A 8 0.61 13.63 -1.06
C VAL A 8 0.54 12.13 -0.89
N ILE A 9 -0.47 11.51 -1.51
CA ILE A 9 -0.71 10.07 -1.45
C ILE A 9 -0.51 9.44 -2.83
N SER A 10 0.29 8.38 -2.92
CA SER A 10 0.52 7.64 -4.18
C SER A 10 -0.43 6.45 -4.32
N GLY A 11 -1.12 6.30 -5.45
CA GLY A 11 -2.17 5.29 -5.63
C GLY A 11 -1.99 4.33 -6.81
N ILE A 12 -0.85 4.35 -7.49
CA ILE A 12 -0.64 3.56 -8.72
C ILE A 12 0.49 2.56 -8.50
N GLY A 13 0.25 1.30 -8.87
CA GLY A 13 1.31 0.30 -9.06
C GLY A 13 1.85 -0.38 -7.80
N ILE A 14 1.18 -0.24 -6.65
CA ILE A 14 1.62 -0.84 -5.39
C ILE A 14 0.90 -2.17 -5.18
N SER A 15 1.66 -3.26 -5.18
CA SER A 15 1.16 -4.62 -5.00
C SER A 15 1.95 -5.47 -4.00
N THR A 16 3.03 -4.91 -3.44
CA THR A 16 3.91 -5.60 -2.49
C THR A 16 4.32 -4.64 -1.36
N PRO A 17 4.70 -5.16 -0.17
CA PRO A 17 5.22 -4.33 0.92
C PRO A 17 6.46 -3.52 0.53
N GLN A 18 7.35 -4.07 -0.29
CA GLN A 18 8.58 -3.37 -0.73
C GLN A 18 8.25 -2.17 -1.62
N GLN A 19 7.31 -2.33 -2.57
CA GLN A 19 6.82 -1.21 -3.38
C GLN A 19 6.14 -0.13 -2.53
N ALA A 20 5.47 -0.53 -1.44
CA ALA A 20 4.88 0.39 -0.49
C ALA A 20 5.95 1.23 0.24
N VAL A 21 7.04 0.61 0.69
CA VAL A 21 8.19 1.31 1.29
C VAL A 21 8.82 2.28 0.30
N GLU A 22 9.08 1.84 -0.93
CA GLU A 22 9.66 2.69 -1.98
C GLU A 22 8.77 3.90 -2.29
N ALA A 23 7.45 3.70 -2.37
CA ALA A 23 6.51 4.80 -2.61
C ALA A 23 6.44 5.77 -1.43
N CYS A 24 6.48 5.26 -0.19
CA CYS A 24 6.50 6.07 1.03
C CYS A 24 7.81 6.84 1.26
N ALA A 25 8.88 6.53 0.53
CA ALA A 25 10.10 7.35 0.56
C ALA A 25 9.85 8.78 0.04
N GLU A 26 8.93 8.94 -0.92
CA GLU A 26 8.64 10.21 -1.58
C GLU A 26 7.22 10.74 -1.32
N ALA A 27 6.29 9.88 -0.88
CA ALA A 27 4.89 10.20 -0.58
C ALA A 27 4.58 10.09 0.92
N ASP A 28 3.61 10.88 1.39
CA ASP A 28 3.13 10.85 2.79
C ASP A 28 2.26 9.63 3.09
N GLY A 29 1.86 8.89 2.06
CA GLY A 29 1.09 7.67 2.19
C GLY A 29 0.79 7.05 0.84
N ILE A 30 0.08 5.93 0.89
CA ILE A 30 -0.23 5.13 -0.29
C ILE A 30 -1.67 4.63 -0.31
N VAL A 31 -2.17 4.31 -1.50
CA VAL A 31 -3.44 3.59 -1.72
C VAL A 31 -3.17 2.29 -2.46
N ILE A 32 -3.73 1.19 -1.94
CA ILE A 32 -3.66 -0.13 -2.56
C ILE A 32 -5.09 -0.60 -2.82
N ALA A 33 -5.41 -0.92 -4.08
CA ALA A 33 -6.75 -1.37 -4.48
C ALA A 33 -6.70 -2.66 -5.30
N SER A 34 -5.99 -2.67 -6.42
CA SER A 34 -5.94 -3.82 -7.33
C SER A 34 -5.36 -5.08 -6.70
N ALA A 35 -4.37 -4.96 -5.81
CA ALA A 35 -3.82 -6.10 -5.08
C ALA A 35 -4.83 -6.70 -4.09
N ILE A 36 -5.60 -5.85 -3.39
CA ILE A 36 -6.69 -6.30 -2.52
C ILE A 36 -7.76 -7.02 -3.35
N MET A 37 -8.16 -6.44 -4.49
CA MET A 37 -9.13 -7.08 -5.38
C MET A 37 -8.62 -8.41 -5.91
N ARG A 38 -7.32 -8.54 -6.19
CA ARG A 38 -6.71 -9.80 -6.61
C ARG A 38 -6.86 -10.88 -5.53
N ILE A 39 -6.57 -10.56 -4.28
CA ILE A 39 -6.75 -11.49 -3.15
C ILE A 39 -8.18 -12.03 -3.12
N LEU A 40 -9.18 -11.14 -3.22
CA LEU A 40 -10.60 -11.52 -3.18
C LEU A 40 -11.03 -12.33 -4.42
N LEU A 41 -10.57 -11.93 -5.62
CA LEU A 41 -10.92 -12.61 -6.86
C LEU A 41 -10.25 -14.00 -6.99
N ASP A 42 -9.09 -14.18 -6.37
CA ASP A 42 -8.36 -15.45 -6.35
C ASP A 42 -8.88 -16.39 -5.23
N GLY A 43 -10.01 -16.05 -4.60
CA GLY A 43 -10.70 -16.89 -3.62
C GLY A 43 -10.30 -16.63 -2.16
N GLY A 44 -9.53 -15.57 -1.90
CA GLY A 44 -9.21 -15.14 -0.54
C GLY A 44 -10.38 -14.46 0.17
N ASP A 45 -10.22 -14.27 1.47
CA ASP A 45 -11.23 -13.72 2.36
C ASP A 45 -10.75 -12.42 3.06
N ALA A 46 -11.56 -11.92 3.99
CA ALA A 46 -11.25 -10.71 4.74
C ALA A 46 -10.01 -10.84 5.63
N ASP A 47 -9.74 -12.03 6.16
CA ASP A 47 -8.57 -12.28 7.01
C ASP A 47 -7.28 -12.23 6.20
N MET A 48 -7.30 -12.78 4.97
CA MET A 48 -6.17 -12.67 4.04
C MET A 48 -5.90 -11.21 3.63
N VAL A 49 -6.95 -10.42 3.35
CA VAL A 49 -6.80 -8.99 3.08
C VAL A 49 -6.22 -8.26 4.30
N GLY A 50 -6.70 -8.60 5.50
CA GLY A 50 -6.20 -8.04 6.76
C GLY A 50 -4.73 -8.37 6.99
N ALA A 51 -4.32 -9.62 6.74
CA ALA A 51 -2.93 -10.05 6.85
C ALA A 51 -2.02 -9.29 5.89
N PHE A 52 -2.42 -9.13 4.63
CA PHE A 52 -1.68 -8.35 3.64
C PHE A 52 -1.57 -6.87 4.05
N ALA A 53 -2.66 -6.26 4.52
CA ALA A 53 -2.63 -4.89 5.01
C ALA A 53 -1.70 -4.72 6.23
N ALA A 54 -1.68 -5.69 7.15
CA ALA A 54 -0.78 -5.71 8.29
C ALA A 54 0.69 -5.85 7.87
N GLU A 55 0.99 -6.71 6.91
CA GLU A 55 2.34 -6.89 6.35
C GLU A 55 2.86 -5.59 5.71
N VAL A 56 2.03 -4.94 4.88
CA VAL A 56 2.36 -3.64 4.29
C VAL A 56 2.61 -2.59 5.36
N ARG A 57 1.74 -2.50 6.39
CA ARG A 57 1.89 -1.54 7.48
C ARG A 57 3.20 -1.76 8.24
N ALA A 58 3.50 -3.01 8.59
CA ALA A 58 4.73 -3.38 9.28
C ALA A 58 5.98 -3.01 8.46
N ALA A 59 5.94 -3.20 7.13
CA ALA A 59 7.06 -2.84 6.26
C ALA A 59 7.31 -1.33 6.20
N ILE A 60 6.26 -0.50 6.19
CA ILE A 60 6.40 0.96 6.16
C ILE A 60 6.82 1.52 7.54
N ASP A 61 6.48 0.82 8.63
CA ASP A 61 6.84 1.23 10.01
C ASP A 61 8.27 0.84 10.43
N ALA A 62 8.94 -0.03 9.67
CA ALA A 62 10.30 -0.51 9.95
C ALA A 62 11.37 0.53 9.59
#